data_AF-A0A8H8DJ30-F1
#
_entry.id   AF-A0A8H8DJ30-F1
#
_cell.length_a   1.000
_cell.length_b   1.000
_cell.length_c   1.000
_cell.angle_alpha   90.00
_cell.angle_beta   90.00
_cell.angle_gamma   90.00
#
_symmetry.space_group_name_H-M   'P 1'
#
loop_
_entity.id
_entity.type
_entity.pdbx_description
1 polymer ?
#
loop_
_entity_poly.entity_id
_entity_poly.type
_entity_poly.pdbx_seq_one_letter_code
_entity_poly.pdbx_strand_id
1 'polypeptide(L)'
;MRCGIYLLLASAVTSDPSLNFVLYVPSAANSPLVVVDSTDKPVPSNAFLLPRWGGIVVDNSPMGSFSSTPGKSNEKFHYGVEDLRPVMQVFVAQLRGLLGVSALDDGFATDLKKAPVTMVVQNAPQRGVTDWEFDAVLRMRTAQNVVAAVATIKSLAALVRQIGNMVVLDHIRDEVIRTLNELKLSCAALHANSTLKAFAFSRSALEGAEKAFFDPTMVSMLYFPDEHKYAIYMPLFVPVSVPLVVTALKELKARMSARAEKRKFEKRKAE
;
A
#
# COMPACT_ATOMS: atom_id res chain seq x y z
N MET A 1 -9.11 -17.81 -16.03
CA MET A 1 -9.36 -16.51 -15.37
C MET A 1 -10.42 -16.73 -14.30
N ARG A 2 -10.04 -16.85 -13.03
CA ARG A 2 -10.99 -16.96 -11.92
C ARG A 2 -10.81 -15.71 -11.05
N CYS A 3 -11.86 -14.90 -11.05
CA CYS A 3 -11.93 -13.62 -10.37
C CYS A 3 -12.00 -13.88 -8.86
N GLY A 4 -10.96 -13.50 -8.12
CA GLY A 4 -11.01 -13.47 -6.66
C GLY A 4 -11.97 -12.36 -6.24
N ILE A 5 -12.95 -12.72 -5.40
CA ILE A 5 -13.80 -11.75 -4.71
C ILE A 5 -12.89 -11.03 -3.70
N TYR A 6 -12.26 -9.94 -4.15
CA TYR A 6 -11.66 -8.97 -3.24
C TYR A 6 -12.81 -8.22 -2.57
N LEU A 7 -13.25 -8.72 -1.42
CA LEU A 7 -14.05 -7.95 -0.48
C LEU A 7 -13.18 -6.78 0.02
N LEU A 8 -13.19 -5.69 -0.75
CA LEU A 8 -12.75 -4.36 -0.33
C LEU A 8 -13.77 -3.83 0.68
N LEU A 9 -13.84 -4.46 1.86
CA LEU A 9 -14.36 -3.78 3.04
C LEU A 9 -13.33 -2.70 3.35
N ALA A 10 -13.74 -1.44 3.14
CA ALA A 10 -12.98 -0.24 3.44
C ALA A 10 -12.54 -0.26 4.92
N SER A 11 -11.41 -0.88 5.21
CA SER A 11 -10.69 -0.62 6.43
C SER A 11 -10.13 0.78 6.24
N ALA A 12 -10.62 1.74 7.04
CA ALA A 12 -9.94 3.00 7.23
C ALA A 12 -8.44 2.69 7.36
N VAL A 13 -7.64 3.33 6.51
CA VAL A 13 -6.17 3.18 6.51
C VAL A 13 -5.67 3.80 7.80
N THR A 14 -5.77 3.04 8.89
CA THR A 14 -5.17 3.37 10.16
C THR A 14 -3.72 2.91 10.13
N SER A 15 -2.83 3.73 10.67
CA SER A 15 -1.43 3.40 10.92
C SER A 15 -1.27 2.27 11.96
N ASP A 16 -2.33 1.99 12.74
CA ASP A 16 -2.36 0.93 13.75
C ASP A 16 -3.49 -0.08 13.45
N PRO A 17 -3.27 -1.07 12.56
CA PRO A 17 -4.26 -2.09 12.26
C PRO A 17 -4.43 -3.06 13.44
N SER A 18 -5.64 -3.15 13.97
CA SER A 18 -6.00 -4.14 14.99
C SER A 18 -6.34 -5.50 14.36
N LEU A 19 -5.76 -6.59 14.86
CA LEU A 19 -6.16 -7.95 14.49
C LEU A 19 -7.26 -8.46 15.42
N ASN A 20 -8.36 -8.94 14.86
CA ASN A 20 -9.53 -9.41 15.58
C ASN A 20 -9.63 -10.94 15.53
N PHE A 21 -9.61 -11.60 16.69
CA PHE A 21 -9.84 -13.03 16.80
C PHE A 21 -11.16 -13.28 17.50
N VAL A 22 -12.14 -13.80 16.77
CA VAL A 22 -13.52 -13.92 17.25
C VAL A 22 -13.92 -15.40 17.31
N LEU A 23 -14.33 -15.82 18.51
CA LEU A 23 -15.02 -17.08 18.72
C LEU A 23 -16.52 -16.84 18.61
N TYR A 24 -17.14 -17.45 17.61
CA TYR A 24 -18.59 -17.37 17.41
C TYR A 24 -19.25 -18.65 17.91
N VAL A 25 -20.22 -18.49 18.80
CA VAL A 25 -20.98 -19.59 19.41
C VAL A 25 -22.44 -19.44 18.97
N PRO A 26 -22.94 -20.28 18.05
CA PRO A 26 -24.31 -20.20 17.60
C PRO A 26 -25.30 -20.61 18.70
N SER A 27 -26.46 -19.96 18.72
CA SER A 27 -27.60 -20.40 19.55
C SER A 27 -28.07 -21.80 19.13
N ALA A 28 -28.70 -22.55 20.05
CA ALA A 28 -29.23 -23.90 19.78
C ALA A 28 -30.12 -24.00 18.52
N ALA A 29 -30.87 -22.94 18.17
CA ALA A 29 -31.71 -22.91 16.97
C ALA A 29 -30.94 -22.86 15.63
N ASN A 30 -29.69 -22.38 15.66
CA ASN A 30 -28.83 -22.17 14.49
C ASN A 30 -27.60 -23.10 14.49
N SER A 31 -27.60 -24.11 15.37
CA SER A 31 -26.53 -25.10 15.48
C SER A 31 -26.95 -26.41 14.79
N PRO A 32 -26.06 -27.07 14.01
CA PRO A 32 -24.66 -26.72 13.77
C PRO A 32 -24.48 -25.70 12.64
N LEU A 33 -23.66 -24.66 12.88
CA LEU A 33 -23.24 -23.71 11.86
C LEU A 33 -21.89 -24.17 11.27
N VAL A 34 -21.88 -24.59 10.01
CA VAL A 34 -20.69 -25.15 9.37
C VAL A 34 -20.22 -24.26 8.22
N VAL A 35 -18.93 -23.94 8.22
CA VAL A 35 -18.27 -23.23 7.13
C VAL A 35 -17.98 -24.22 6.01
N VAL A 36 -18.39 -23.88 4.78
CA VAL A 36 -18.15 -24.70 3.59
C VAL A 36 -17.10 -24.05 2.67
N ASP A 37 -16.33 -24.89 1.98
CA ASP A 37 -15.42 -24.47 0.92
C ASP A 37 -16.17 -24.26 -0.41
N SER A 38 -15.48 -23.73 -1.41
CA SER A 38 -15.90 -23.55 -2.81
C SER A 38 -16.46 -24.80 -3.52
N THR A 39 -16.34 -25.98 -2.90
CA THR A 39 -16.88 -27.26 -3.38
C THR A 39 -18.07 -27.77 -2.56
N ASP A 40 -18.70 -26.89 -1.76
CA ASP A 40 -19.79 -27.19 -0.82
C ASP A 40 -19.45 -28.27 0.22
N LYS A 41 -18.16 -28.48 0.47
CA LYS A 41 -17.68 -29.42 1.49
C LYS A 41 -17.39 -28.69 2.80
N PRO A 42 -17.75 -29.27 3.95
CA PRO A 42 -17.47 -28.67 5.25
C PRO A 42 -15.97 -28.60 5.51
N VAL A 43 -15.50 -27.44 5.98
CA VAL A 43 -14.10 -27.21 6.32
C VAL A 43 -13.81 -27.85 7.69
N PRO A 44 -12.74 -28.66 7.84
CA PRO A 44 -12.49 -29.42 9.07
C PRO A 44 -12.20 -28.55 10.30
N SER A 45 -11.67 -27.34 10.11
CA SER A 45 -11.37 -26.40 11.20
C SER A 45 -12.56 -25.53 11.61
N ASN A 46 -13.68 -25.58 10.88
CA ASN A 46 -14.85 -24.70 11.04
C ASN A 46 -14.50 -23.22 11.30
N ALA A 47 -13.45 -22.75 10.62
CA ALA A 47 -12.84 -21.46 10.85
C ALA A 47 -12.37 -20.86 9.52
N PHE A 48 -12.41 -19.55 9.42
CA PHE A 48 -11.94 -18.82 8.24
C PHE A 48 -11.15 -17.59 8.64
N LEU A 49 -10.24 -17.18 7.75
CA LEU A 49 -9.34 -16.07 7.93
C LEU A 49 -9.73 -14.92 7.00
N LEU A 50 -9.83 -13.71 7.54
CA LEU A 50 -10.05 -12.49 6.79
C LEU A 50 -8.72 -11.72 6.69
N PRO A 51 -8.11 -11.62 5.50
CA PRO A 51 -6.86 -10.90 5.33
C PRO A 51 -6.95 -9.47 5.86
N ARG A 52 -5.94 -9.05 6.63
CA ARG A 52 -5.83 -7.72 7.25
C ARG A 52 -6.86 -7.39 8.34
N TRP A 53 -7.80 -8.27 8.65
CA TRP A 53 -8.76 -8.07 9.73
C TRP A 53 -8.54 -9.04 10.89
N GLY A 54 -8.35 -10.34 10.61
CA GLY A 54 -8.21 -11.34 11.65
C GLY A 54 -8.84 -12.68 11.31
N GLY A 55 -9.24 -13.43 12.33
CA GLY A 55 -9.71 -14.80 12.21
C GLY A 55 -11.01 -15.05 12.97
N ILE A 56 -11.87 -15.88 12.40
CA ILE A 56 -13.14 -16.26 13.00
C ILE A 56 -13.18 -17.79 13.13
N VAL A 57 -13.52 -18.26 14.33
CA VAL A 57 -13.70 -19.68 14.63
C VAL A 57 -15.15 -19.88 15.08
N VAL A 58 -15.84 -20.84 14.46
CA VAL A 58 -17.20 -21.21 14.84
C VAL A 58 -17.15 -22.48 15.68
N ASP A 59 -17.53 -22.36 16.94
CA ASP A 59 -17.60 -23.49 17.86
C ASP A 59 -19.05 -23.98 17.98
N ASN A 60 -19.30 -25.18 17.45
CA ASN A 60 -20.59 -25.85 17.50
C ASN A 60 -20.73 -26.78 18.71
N SER A 61 -19.84 -26.67 19.71
CA SER A 61 -19.91 -27.49 20.93
C SER A 61 -21.34 -27.48 21.46
N PRO A 62 -21.98 -28.66 21.58
CA PRO A 62 -23.37 -28.72 22.01
C PRO A 62 -23.43 -28.09 23.40
N MET A 63 -24.44 -27.25 23.64
CA MET A 63 -24.74 -26.62 24.94
C MET A 63 -24.99 -27.64 26.08
N GLY A 64 -24.57 -28.92 25.95
CA GLY A 64 -24.82 -30.00 26.89
C GLY A 64 -23.83 -31.17 26.87
N SER A 65 -22.56 -31.04 26.43
CA SER A 65 -21.59 -32.14 26.54
C SER A 65 -20.31 -31.85 27.35
N PHE A 66 -20.38 -30.95 28.34
CA PHE A 66 -19.36 -30.86 29.39
C PHE A 66 -20.00 -30.89 30.77
N SER A 67 -19.69 -31.96 31.52
CA SER A 67 -20.08 -32.27 32.90
C SER A 67 -21.48 -31.82 33.31
N SER A 68 -22.50 -32.51 32.81
CA SER A 68 -23.81 -32.52 33.47
C SER A 68 -23.69 -33.25 34.81
N THR A 69 -23.52 -32.49 35.89
CA THR A 69 -24.15 -32.90 37.14
C THR A 69 -25.65 -32.72 36.92
N PRO A 70 -26.48 -33.79 36.93
CA PRO A 70 -27.86 -33.69 36.54
C PRO A 70 -28.63 -32.92 37.61
N GLY A 71 -29.05 -31.67 37.33
CA GLY A 71 -29.98 -30.99 38.24
C GLY A 71 -30.10 -29.47 38.24
N LYS A 72 -29.43 -28.70 37.38
CA LYS A 72 -29.59 -27.22 37.38
C LYS A 72 -29.71 -26.63 35.98
N SER A 73 -30.95 -26.39 35.58
CA SER A 73 -31.38 -25.95 34.25
C SER A 73 -31.21 -24.45 33.96
N ASN A 74 -30.24 -23.75 34.58
CA ASN A 74 -30.02 -22.31 34.38
C ASN A 74 -28.56 -21.87 34.62
N GLU A 75 -27.59 -22.73 34.32
CA GLU A 75 -26.18 -22.35 34.46
C GLU A 75 -25.67 -21.72 33.15
N LYS A 76 -25.19 -20.47 33.25
CA LYS A 76 -24.50 -19.77 32.16
C LYS A 76 -23.34 -20.65 31.69
N PHE A 77 -23.22 -20.84 30.38
CA PHE A 77 -22.14 -21.60 29.79
C PHE A 77 -20.80 -20.91 30.11
N HIS A 78 -19.92 -21.59 30.84
CA HIS A 78 -18.59 -21.10 31.17
C HIS A 78 -17.56 -21.92 30.42
N TYR A 79 -16.88 -21.28 29.46
CA TYR A 79 -15.75 -21.90 28.76
C TYR A 79 -14.58 -22.09 29.73
N GLY A 80 -14.15 -23.34 29.90
CA GLY A 80 -12.90 -23.66 30.58
C GLY A 80 -11.68 -23.38 29.71
N VAL A 81 -10.50 -23.38 30.32
CA VAL A 81 -9.21 -23.23 29.61
C VAL A 81 -8.96 -24.38 28.65
N GLU A 82 -9.39 -25.59 29.01
CA GLU A 82 -9.24 -26.78 28.15
C GLU A 82 -10.16 -26.74 26.93
N ASP A 83 -11.36 -26.19 27.07
CA ASP A 83 -12.32 -26.05 25.98
C ASP A 83 -11.85 -25.01 24.95
N LEU A 84 -11.17 -23.97 25.41
CA LEU A 84 -10.59 -22.92 24.55
C LEU A 84 -9.27 -23.33 23.90
N ARG A 85 -8.59 -24.37 24.39
CA ARG A 85 -7.31 -24.85 23.84
C ARG A 85 -7.36 -25.10 22.32
N PRO A 86 -8.31 -25.87 21.75
CA PRO A 86 -8.38 -26.07 20.31
C PRO A 86 -8.64 -24.77 19.54
N VAL A 87 -9.51 -23.90 20.06
CA VAL A 87 -9.80 -22.58 19.45
C VAL A 87 -8.53 -21.73 19.39
N MET A 88 -7.76 -21.68 20.49
CA MET A 88 -6.51 -20.94 20.55
C MET A 88 -5.45 -21.48 19.59
N GLN A 89 -5.40 -22.80 19.36
CA GLN A 89 -4.50 -23.38 18.35
C GLN A 89 -4.85 -22.88 16.94
N VAL A 90 -6.14 -22.80 16.61
CA VAL A 90 -6.60 -22.25 15.33
C VAL A 90 -6.26 -20.77 15.22
N PHE A 91 -6.44 -19.98 16.29
CA PHE A 91 -6.05 -18.57 16.30
C PHE A 91 -4.54 -18.36 16.12
N VAL A 92 -3.70 -19.21 16.73
CA VAL A 92 -2.24 -19.16 16.51
C VAL A 92 -1.89 -19.46 15.06
N ALA A 93 -2.53 -20.46 14.45
CA ALA A 93 -2.32 -20.77 13.03
C ALA A 93 -2.76 -19.62 12.12
N GLN A 94 -3.91 -19.01 12.40
CA GLN A 94 -4.43 -17.84 11.69
C GLN A 94 -3.51 -16.62 11.84
N LEU A 95 -3.02 -16.35 13.06
CA LEU A 95 -2.07 -15.27 13.33
C LEU A 95 -0.77 -15.47 12.55
N ARG A 96 -0.22 -16.69 12.54
CA ARG A 96 0.97 -17.03 11.75
C ARG A 96 0.75 -16.74 10.27
N GLY A 97 -0.41 -17.13 9.73
CA GLY A 97 -0.81 -16.79 8.36
C GLY A 97 -0.87 -15.28 8.09
N LEU A 98 -1.46 -14.49 8.99
CA LEU A 98 -1.54 -13.03 8.86
C LEU A 98 -0.18 -12.33 8.93
N LEU A 99 0.73 -12.85 9.76
CA LEU A 99 2.10 -12.35 9.86
C LEU A 99 2.95 -12.69 8.62
N GLY A 100 2.48 -13.61 7.77
CA GLY A 100 3.21 -14.12 6.61
C GLY A 100 4.19 -15.22 6.96
N VAL A 101 4.04 -15.83 8.15
CA VAL A 101 4.77 -17.05 8.53
C VAL A 101 4.04 -18.23 7.88
N SER A 102 4.36 -18.49 6.62
CA SER A 102 3.85 -19.68 5.94
C SER A 102 4.41 -20.92 6.61
N ALA A 103 3.53 -21.87 6.94
CA ALA A 103 3.98 -23.25 7.06
C ALA A 103 4.63 -23.63 5.72
N LEU A 104 5.68 -24.46 5.75
CA LEU A 104 6.29 -24.94 4.52
C LEU A 104 5.20 -25.63 3.70
N ASP A 105 4.78 -24.96 2.61
CA ASP A 105 3.82 -25.55 1.69
C ASP A 105 4.40 -26.87 1.17
N ASP A 106 3.51 -27.81 0.86
CA ASP A 106 3.87 -29.11 0.28
C ASP A 106 4.79 -28.97 -0.94
N GLY A 107 4.74 -27.83 -1.66
CA GLY A 107 5.65 -27.48 -2.75
C GLY A 107 7.13 -27.38 -2.35
N PHE A 108 7.46 -26.73 -1.23
CA PHE A 108 8.84 -26.66 -0.73
C PHE A 108 9.32 -28.03 -0.26
N ALA A 109 8.43 -28.81 0.38
CA ALA A 109 8.71 -30.19 0.76
C ALA A 109 8.95 -31.09 -0.48
N THR A 110 8.28 -30.85 -1.61
CA THR A 110 8.50 -31.64 -2.84
C THR A 110 9.83 -31.38 -3.52
N ASP A 111 10.36 -30.15 -3.49
CA ASP A 111 11.69 -29.86 -4.03
C ASP A 111 12.82 -30.31 -3.09
N LEU A 112 12.58 -30.27 -1.77
CA LEU A 112 13.49 -30.86 -0.78
C LEU A 112 13.59 -32.39 -0.89
N LYS A 113 12.51 -33.09 -1.25
CA LYS A 113 12.53 -34.55 -1.48
C LYS A 113 13.43 -34.99 -2.65
N LYS A 114 13.82 -34.06 -3.54
CA LYS A 114 14.77 -34.34 -4.64
C LYS A 114 16.23 -34.12 -4.25
N ALA A 115 16.49 -33.47 -3.12
CA ALA A 115 17.85 -33.24 -2.63
C ALA A 115 18.37 -34.48 -1.87
N PRO A 116 19.68 -34.80 -1.95
CA PRO A 116 20.29 -35.92 -1.22
C PRO A 116 20.41 -35.66 0.30
N VAL A 117 19.64 -34.73 0.86
CA VAL A 117 19.73 -34.29 2.26
C VAL A 117 18.35 -34.41 2.92
N THR A 118 18.28 -35.19 3.99
CA THR A 118 17.09 -35.26 4.85
C THR A 118 17.05 -34.05 5.76
N MET A 119 16.15 -33.11 5.51
CA MET A 119 15.90 -31.97 6.40
C MET A 119 14.72 -32.28 7.32
N VAL A 120 14.90 -32.09 8.64
CA VAL A 120 13.82 -32.19 9.64
C VAL A 120 13.56 -30.80 10.17
N VAL A 121 12.34 -30.31 9.97
CA VAL A 121 11.91 -28.99 10.45
C VAL A 121 11.20 -29.18 11.77
N GLN A 122 11.76 -28.61 12.84
CA GLN A 122 11.17 -28.69 14.17
C GLN A 122 10.36 -27.42 14.46
N ASN A 123 9.21 -27.60 15.11
CA ASN A 123 8.41 -26.50 15.63
C ASN A 123 9.16 -25.81 16.77
N ALA A 124 9.07 -24.49 16.88
CA ALA A 124 9.65 -23.74 17.99
C ALA A 124 8.74 -23.84 19.24
N PRO A 125 9.10 -24.61 20.28
CA PRO A 125 8.18 -24.89 21.38
C PRO A 125 7.97 -23.70 22.33
N GLN A 126 8.90 -22.75 22.35
CA GLN A 126 8.93 -21.64 23.32
C GLN A 126 8.61 -20.27 22.69
N ARG A 127 9.07 -20.02 21.46
CA ARG A 127 8.95 -18.71 20.79
C ARG A 127 7.79 -18.63 19.78
N GLY A 128 7.18 -19.76 19.44
CA GLY A 128 6.09 -19.83 18.46
C GLY A 128 6.50 -19.57 16.99
N VAL A 129 7.72 -19.08 16.74
CA VAL A 129 8.33 -18.87 15.43
C VAL A 129 9.78 -19.37 15.45
N THR A 130 10.20 -20.06 14.39
CA THR A 130 11.57 -20.57 14.24
C THR A 130 12.51 -19.53 13.61
N ASP A 131 13.82 -19.68 13.78
CA ASP A 131 14.79 -18.70 13.25
C ASP A 131 14.77 -18.62 11.71
N TRP A 132 14.50 -19.74 11.01
CA TRP A 132 14.39 -19.75 9.55
C TRP A 132 13.10 -19.08 9.07
N GLU A 133 11.98 -19.28 9.78
CA GLU A 133 10.71 -18.58 9.50
C GLU A 133 10.91 -17.08 9.65
N PHE A 134 11.61 -16.68 10.71
CA PHE A 134 11.91 -15.29 10.96
C PHE A 134 12.79 -14.67 9.86
N ASP A 135 13.88 -15.34 9.44
CA ASP A 135 14.71 -14.87 8.34
C ASP A 135 13.96 -14.82 7.00
N ALA A 136 13.10 -15.81 6.72
CA ALA A 136 12.27 -15.84 5.52
C ALA A 136 11.30 -14.65 5.46
N VAL A 137 10.61 -14.37 6.58
CA VAL A 137 9.74 -13.20 6.70
C VAL A 137 10.53 -11.91 6.54
N LEU A 138 11.70 -11.79 7.18
CA LEU A 138 12.55 -10.60 7.04
C LEU A 138 12.96 -10.36 5.58
N ARG A 139 13.39 -11.39 4.85
CA ARG A 139 13.76 -11.27 3.42
C ARG A 139 12.57 -10.86 2.57
N MET A 140 11.42 -11.52 2.76
CA MET A 140 10.18 -11.20 2.05
C MET A 140 9.77 -9.74 2.29
N ARG A 141 9.76 -9.29 3.55
CA ARG A 141 9.40 -7.91 3.91
C ARG A 141 10.41 -6.90 3.38
N THR A 142 11.70 -7.22 3.42
CA THR A 142 12.74 -6.36 2.86
C THR A 142 12.54 -6.14 1.37
N ALA A 143 12.27 -7.21 0.60
CA ALA A 143 11.98 -7.11 -0.82
C ALA A 143 10.71 -6.28 -1.10
N GLN A 144 9.64 -6.51 -0.34
CA GLN A 144 8.40 -5.74 -0.44
C GLN A 144 8.63 -4.25 -0.16
N ASN A 145 9.35 -3.92 0.92
CA ASN A 145 9.65 -2.55 1.30
C ASN A 145 10.48 -1.83 0.22
N VAL A 146 11.51 -2.49 -0.31
CA VAL A 146 12.34 -1.93 -1.39
C VAL A 146 11.50 -1.65 -2.64
N VAL A 147 10.69 -2.62 -3.07
CA VAL A 147 9.84 -2.47 -4.26
C VAL A 147 8.82 -1.34 -4.04
N ALA A 148 8.16 -1.30 -2.88
CA ALA A 148 7.19 -0.27 -2.53
C ALA A 148 7.84 1.13 -2.49
N ALA A 149 8.98 1.29 -1.81
CA ALA A 149 9.70 2.56 -1.72
C ALA A 149 10.13 3.07 -3.10
N VAL A 150 10.68 2.20 -3.96
CA VAL A 150 11.06 2.56 -5.34
C VAL A 150 9.83 2.95 -6.16
N ALA A 151 8.72 2.23 -6.04
CA ALA A 151 7.48 2.56 -6.72
C ALA A 151 6.94 3.93 -6.29
N THR A 152 6.96 4.23 -4.98
CA THR A 152 6.53 5.52 -4.42
C THR A 152 7.40 6.67 -4.90
N ILE A 153 8.74 6.54 -4.90
CA ILE A 153 9.64 7.57 -5.44
C ILE A 153 9.43 7.75 -6.95
N LYS A 154 9.19 6.67 -7.69
CA LYS A 154 8.91 6.75 -9.12
C LYS A 154 7.61 7.50 -9.38
N SER A 155 6.57 7.25 -8.58
CA SER A 155 5.30 7.99 -8.63
C SER A 155 5.48 9.46 -8.28
N LEU A 156 6.29 9.78 -7.25
CA LEU A 156 6.67 11.15 -6.91
C LEU A 156 7.32 11.86 -8.09
N ALA A 157 8.32 11.22 -8.71
CA ALA A 157 9.02 11.78 -9.87
C ALA A 157 8.11 11.94 -11.09
N ALA A 158 7.11 11.07 -11.27
CA ALA A 158 6.10 11.22 -12.31
C ALA A 158 5.19 12.43 -12.03
N LEU A 159 4.74 12.61 -10.79
CA LEU A 159 3.91 13.72 -10.35
C LEU A 159 4.60 15.07 -10.57
N VAL A 160 5.87 15.19 -10.17
CA VAL A 160 6.68 16.40 -10.38
C VAL A 160 6.81 16.76 -11.86
N ARG A 161 6.99 15.77 -12.75
CA ARG A 161 7.11 16.03 -14.20
C ARG A 161 5.78 16.40 -14.84
N GLN A 162 4.67 15.82 -14.37
CA GLN A 162 3.35 16.04 -14.95
C GLN A 162 2.77 17.40 -14.53
N ILE A 163 3.04 17.84 -13.30
CA ILE A 163 2.56 19.11 -12.76
C ILE A 163 3.73 20.09 -12.75
N GLY A 164 4.01 20.71 -13.91
CA GLY A 164 5.21 21.53 -14.13
C GLY A 164 5.39 22.73 -13.19
N ASN A 165 4.32 23.19 -12.53
CA ASN A 165 4.35 24.29 -11.55
C ASN A 165 4.30 23.81 -10.08
N MET A 166 4.57 22.54 -9.81
CA MET A 166 4.62 22.03 -8.45
C MET A 166 5.93 22.45 -7.76
N VAL A 167 5.86 23.30 -6.73
CA VAL A 167 7.07 23.65 -5.96
C VAL A 167 7.39 22.56 -4.95
N VAL A 168 8.55 21.93 -5.14
CA VAL A 168 9.09 20.92 -4.23
C VAL A 168 9.98 21.64 -3.23
N LEU A 169 9.60 21.62 -1.95
CA LEU A 169 10.37 22.25 -0.88
C LEU A 169 11.65 21.46 -0.56
N ASP A 170 12.65 22.14 0.01
CA ASP A 170 13.96 21.56 0.33
C ASP A 170 13.86 20.33 1.24
N HIS A 171 12.93 20.33 2.20
CA HIS A 171 12.78 19.20 3.12
C HIS A 171 12.32 17.93 2.40
N ILE A 172 11.51 18.05 1.34
CA ILE A 172 11.08 16.90 0.51
C ILE A 172 12.26 16.41 -0.31
N ARG A 173 13.05 17.31 -0.90
CA ARG A 173 14.28 16.94 -1.61
C ARG A 173 15.23 16.16 -0.71
N ASP A 174 15.45 16.65 0.50
CA ASP A 174 16.38 16.04 1.45
C ASP A 174 15.86 14.67 1.92
N GLU A 175 14.54 14.52 2.13
CA GLU A 175 13.91 13.23 2.45
C GLU A 175 14.04 12.23 1.29
N VAL A 176 13.87 12.67 0.03
CA VAL A 176 14.08 11.81 -1.16
C VAL A 176 15.55 11.38 -1.27
N ILE A 177 16.51 12.30 -1.07
CA ILE A 177 17.95 11.98 -1.09
C ILE A 177 18.28 10.96 0.01
N ARG A 178 17.78 11.19 1.22
CA ARG A 178 17.94 10.26 2.35
C ARG A 178 17.39 8.89 2.00
N THR A 179 16.17 8.84 1.46
CA THR A 179 15.52 7.59 1.07
C THR A 179 16.32 6.81 0.03
N LEU A 180 16.84 7.49 -1.00
CA LEU A 180 17.68 6.86 -2.02
C LEU A 180 18.98 6.32 -1.43
N ASN A 181 19.57 7.00 -0.44
CA ASN A 181 20.74 6.51 0.27
C ASN A 181 20.41 5.28 1.13
N GLU A 182 19.29 5.28 1.84
CA GLU A 182 18.84 4.12 2.63
C GLU A 182 18.53 2.91 1.75
N LEU A 183 17.95 3.10 0.56
CA LEU A 183 17.79 2.03 -0.43
C LEU A 183 19.14 1.45 -0.87
N LYS A 184 20.13 2.29 -1.14
CA LYS A 184 21.49 1.83 -1.48
C LYS A 184 22.12 1.03 -0.34
N LEU A 185 21.99 1.51 0.90
CA LEU A 185 22.49 0.81 2.08
C LEU A 185 21.77 -0.53 2.31
N SER A 186 20.46 -0.59 2.05
CA SER A 186 19.68 -1.84 2.07
C SER A 186 20.23 -2.86 1.07
N CYS A 187 20.44 -2.45 -0.18
CA CYS A 187 21.03 -3.32 -1.21
C CYS A 187 22.44 -3.79 -0.83
N ALA A 188 23.29 -2.90 -0.31
CA ALA A 188 24.63 -3.26 0.16
C ALA A 188 24.58 -4.27 1.33
N ALA A 189 23.65 -4.08 2.27
CA ALA A 189 23.45 -5.01 3.39
C ALA A 189 22.92 -6.38 2.95
N LEU A 190 22.07 -6.43 1.91
CA LEU A 190 21.64 -7.69 1.28
C LEU A 190 22.82 -8.43 0.66
N HIS A 191 23.70 -7.71 -0.07
CA HIS A 191 24.92 -8.30 -0.62
C HIS A 191 25.89 -8.81 0.46
N ALA A 192 25.94 -8.14 1.61
CA ALA A 192 26.71 -8.58 2.78
C ALA A 192 26.03 -9.68 3.61
N ASN A 193 24.91 -10.25 3.13
CA ASN A 193 24.11 -11.28 3.81
C ASN A 193 23.66 -10.87 5.23
N SER A 194 23.46 -9.57 5.46
CA SER A 194 23.04 -9.00 6.73
C SER A 194 21.55 -8.63 6.68
N THR A 195 20.66 -9.63 6.73
CA THR A 195 19.20 -9.47 6.54
C THR A 195 18.58 -8.43 7.47
N LEU A 196 18.95 -8.42 8.75
CA LEU A 196 18.33 -7.52 9.74
C LEU A 196 18.65 -6.04 9.46
N LYS A 197 19.90 -5.73 9.08
CA LYS A 197 20.28 -4.37 8.67
C LYS A 197 19.61 -3.98 7.36
N ALA A 198 19.56 -4.89 6.39
CA ALA A 198 18.85 -4.66 5.13
C ALA A 198 17.38 -4.34 5.37
N PHE A 199 16.71 -5.10 6.25
CA PHE A 199 15.34 -4.83 6.65
C PHE A 199 15.20 -3.45 7.29
N ALA A 200 16.06 -3.10 8.25
CA ALA A 200 16.02 -1.79 8.91
C ALA A 200 16.16 -0.62 7.91
N PHE A 201 17.13 -0.70 7.00
CA PHE A 201 17.30 0.32 5.95
C PHE A 201 16.13 0.33 4.95
N SER A 202 15.59 -0.83 4.58
CA SER A 202 14.42 -0.91 3.69
C SER A 202 13.16 -0.29 4.32
N ARG A 203 12.99 -0.46 5.64
CA ARG A 203 11.86 0.09 6.39
C ARG A 203 11.95 1.60 6.45
N SER A 204 13.12 2.11 6.85
CA SER A 204 13.38 3.56 6.89
C SER A 204 13.21 4.19 5.51
N ALA A 205 13.64 3.49 4.44
CA ALA A 205 13.44 3.97 3.07
C ALA A 205 11.95 4.01 2.66
N LEU A 206 11.16 3.01 3.04
CA LEU A 206 9.72 3.04 2.77
C LEU A 206 9.04 4.19 3.52
N GLU A 207 9.34 4.35 4.80
CA GLU A 207 8.84 5.45 5.63
C GLU A 207 9.21 6.82 5.04
N GLY A 208 10.47 7.01 4.62
CA GLY A 208 10.94 8.24 3.98
C GLY A 208 10.28 8.51 2.62
N ALA A 209 10.09 7.47 1.79
CA ALA A 209 9.39 7.59 0.51
C ALA A 209 7.93 8.02 0.69
N GLU A 210 7.20 7.39 1.61
CA GLU A 210 5.81 7.71 1.91
C GLU A 210 5.70 9.11 2.53
N LYS A 211 6.58 9.45 3.46
CA LYS A 211 6.63 10.78 4.08
C LYS A 211 6.84 11.88 3.04
N ALA A 212 7.75 11.68 2.08
CA ALA A 212 7.99 12.63 1.00
C ALA A 212 6.81 12.74 0.03
N PHE A 213 6.18 11.61 -0.32
CA PHE A 213 5.07 11.57 -1.28
C PHE A 213 3.76 12.15 -0.72
N PHE A 214 3.46 11.85 0.54
CA PHE A 214 2.25 12.30 1.24
C PHE A 214 2.48 13.57 2.08
N ASP A 215 3.59 14.28 1.87
CA ASP A 215 3.84 15.54 2.57
C ASP A 215 2.69 16.53 2.29
N PRO A 216 2.14 17.21 3.32
CA PRO A 216 1.02 18.14 3.13
C PRO A 216 1.32 19.21 2.07
N THR A 217 2.57 19.65 1.95
CA THR A 217 2.99 20.70 1.01
C THR A 217 3.02 20.24 -0.46
N MET A 218 3.09 18.92 -0.69
CA MET A 218 2.97 18.31 -2.01
C MET A 218 1.52 18.27 -2.51
N VAL A 219 0.55 18.22 -1.60
CA VAL A 219 -0.89 18.19 -1.91
C VAL A 219 -1.52 19.60 -1.84
N SER A 220 -0.93 20.51 -1.06
CA SER A 220 -1.51 21.83 -0.75
C SER A 220 -1.34 22.91 -1.82
N MET A 221 -0.73 22.60 -2.96
CA MET A 221 -0.69 23.51 -4.11
C MET A 221 -1.55 23.01 -5.27
N LEU A 222 -2.81 22.69 -4.94
CA LEU A 222 -3.93 23.14 -5.76
C LEU A 222 -3.85 24.69 -5.86
N TYR A 223 -2.88 25.22 -6.61
CA TYR A 223 -2.99 25.47 -8.04
C TYR A 223 -3.96 26.65 -8.17
N PHE A 224 -3.41 27.86 -8.20
CA PHE A 224 -3.96 28.85 -9.11
C PHE A 224 -3.35 28.50 -10.45
N PRO A 225 -4.03 27.71 -11.32
CA PRO A 225 -3.55 27.51 -12.67
C PRO A 225 -3.20 28.85 -13.30
N ASP A 226 -2.27 28.84 -14.26
CA ASP A 226 -2.03 30.02 -15.06
C ASP A 226 -3.34 30.53 -15.68
N GLU A 227 -4.32 29.65 -15.96
CA GLU A 227 -5.67 30.05 -16.36
C GLU A 227 -6.35 31.00 -15.36
N HIS A 228 -6.21 30.78 -14.05
CA HIS A 228 -6.79 31.66 -13.02
C HIS A 228 -5.99 32.95 -12.87
N LYS A 229 -4.67 32.89 -13.10
CA LYS A 229 -3.84 34.09 -13.21
C LYS A 229 -4.33 34.97 -14.37
N TYR A 230 -4.53 34.39 -15.55
CA TYR A 230 -5.08 35.11 -16.70
C TYR A 230 -6.51 35.57 -16.48
N ALA A 231 -7.37 34.78 -15.81
CA ALA A 231 -8.74 35.19 -15.50
C ALA A 231 -8.79 36.45 -14.61
N ILE A 232 -7.82 36.62 -13.70
CA ILE A 232 -7.71 37.81 -12.85
C ILE A 232 -7.15 39.01 -13.62
N TYR A 233 -6.13 38.80 -14.47
CA TYR A 233 -5.44 39.90 -15.14
C TYR A 233 -6.06 40.33 -16.47
N MET A 234 -6.70 39.44 -17.22
CA MET A 234 -7.27 39.74 -18.54
C MET A 234 -8.30 40.88 -18.52
N PRO A 235 -9.27 40.95 -17.59
CA PRO A 235 -10.23 42.06 -17.54
C PRO A 235 -9.57 43.44 -17.34
N LEU A 236 -8.44 43.50 -16.66
CA LEU A 236 -7.70 44.75 -16.41
C LEU A 236 -6.83 45.14 -17.61
N PHE A 237 -6.11 44.18 -18.19
CA PHE A 237 -5.10 44.45 -19.21
C PHE A 237 -5.62 44.44 -20.64
N VAL A 238 -6.67 43.68 -20.97
CA VAL A 238 -7.25 43.62 -22.33
C VAL A 238 -7.75 44.99 -22.81
N PRO A 239 -8.51 45.78 -22.01
CA PRO A 239 -8.99 47.10 -22.45
C PRO A 239 -7.86 48.09 -22.76
N VAL A 240 -6.73 47.99 -22.07
CA VAL A 240 -5.57 48.89 -22.25
C VAL A 240 -4.67 48.41 -23.40
N SER A 241 -4.46 47.11 -23.52
CA SER A 241 -3.55 46.52 -24.51
C SER A 241 -4.12 46.54 -25.93
N VAL A 242 -5.42 46.31 -26.12
CA VAL A 242 -6.04 46.25 -27.46
C VAL A 242 -5.85 47.56 -28.25
N PRO A 243 -6.17 48.76 -27.71
CA PRO A 243 -5.95 50.02 -28.43
C PRO A 243 -4.48 50.30 -28.73
N LEU A 244 -3.57 49.96 -27.80
CA LEU A 244 -2.13 50.14 -27.98
C LEU A 244 -1.57 49.30 -29.14
N VAL A 245 -2.00 48.03 -29.25
CA VAL A 245 -1.58 47.16 -30.34
C VAL A 245 -2.14 47.64 -31.69
N VAL A 246 -3.42 48.04 -31.74
CA VAL A 246 -4.05 48.53 -32.97
C VAL A 246 -3.38 49.81 -33.47
N THR A 247 -3.06 50.74 -32.56
CA THR A 247 -2.37 51.99 -32.91
C THR A 247 -0.94 51.73 -33.39
N ALA A 248 -0.20 50.85 -32.72
CA ALA A 248 1.15 50.46 -33.14
C ALA A 248 1.16 49.79 -34.54
N LEU A 249 0.21 48.90 -34.82
CA LEU A 249 0.11 48.24 -36.13
C LEU A 249 -0.22 49.23 -37.27
N LYS A 250 -1.09 50.21 -37.02
CA LYS A 250 -1.41 51.25 -38.01
C LYS A 250 -0.18 52.10 -38.36
N GLU A 251 0.56 52.54 -37.35
CA GLU A 251 1.78 53.34 -37.53
C GLU A 251 2.87 52.56 -38.28
N LEU A 252 3.07 51.28 -37.95
CA LEU A 252 4.00 50.42 -38.67
C LEU A 252 3.62 50.23 -40.13
N LYS A 253 2.32 50.01 -40.43
CA LYS A 253 1.85 49.86 -41.81
C LYS A 253 2.03 51.15 -42.61
N ALA A 254 1.72 52.30 -42.02
CA ALA A 254 1.92 53.61 -42.64
C ALA A 254 3.40 53.88 -42.96
N ARG A 255 4.30 53.54 -42.04
CA ARG A 255 5.76 53.65 -42.28
C ARG A 255 6.24 52.71 -43.37
N MET A 256 5.72 51.49 -43.44
CA MET A 256 6.08 50.53 -44.48
C MET A 256 5.56 50.94 -45.86
N SER A 257 4.32 51.40 -45.98
CA SER A 257 3.77 51.89 -47.25
C SER A 257 4.50 53.14 -47.72
N ALA A 258 4.80 54.08 -46.83
CA ALA A 258 5.61 55.26 -47.17
C ALA A 258 7.02 54.90 -47.64
N ARG A 259 7.67 53.88 -47.03
CA ARG A 259 8.96 53.37 -47.49
C ARG A 259 8.86 52.65 -48.84
N ALA A 260 7.78 51.93 -49.10
CA ALA A 260 7.53 51.24 -50.36
C ALA A 260 7.25 52.22 -51.51
N GLU A 261 6.48 53.28 -51.26
CA GLU A 261 6.23 54.35 -52.23
C GLU A 261 7.50 55.15 -52.54
N LYS A 262 8.30 55.50 -51.53
CA LYS A 262 9.63 56.13 -51.73
C LYS A 262 10.54 55.27 -52.60
N ARG A 263 10.62 53.96 -52.33
CA ARG A 263 11.40 53.02 -53.18
C ARG A 263 10.87 52.91 -54.62
N LYS A 264 9.56 52.98 -54.83
CA LYS A 264 8.96 52.97 -56.19
C LYS A 264 9.22 54.29 -56.94
N PHE A 265 9.16 55.41 -56.24
CA PHE A 265 9.48 56.72 -56.80
C PHE A 265 10.96 56.85 -57.17
N GLU A 266 11.87 56.36 -56.33
CA GLU A 266 13.31 56.30 -56.62
C GLU A 266 13.62 55.42 -57.85
N LYS A 267 12.94 54.28 -58.01
CA LYS A 267 13.09 53.42 -59.21
C LYS A 267 12.59 54.09 -60.49
N ARG A 268 11.44 54.77 -60.45
CA ARG A 268 10.89 55.50 -61.61
C ARG A 268 11.70 56.72 -62.04
N LYS A 269 12.58 57.24 -61.17
CA LYS A 269 13.47 58.37 -61.46
C LYS A 269 14.84 57.91 -62.00
N ALA A 270 15.11 56.61 -61.98
CA ALA A 270 16.35 55.98 -62.42
C ALA A 270 16.22 55.24 -63.77
N GLU A 271 14.99 55.13 -64.30
CA GLU A 271 14.67 54.82 -65.70
C GLU A 271 14.52 56.13 -66.49
#